data_AF-L8M3E9-F1
#
_entry.id   AF-L8M3E9-F1
#
_cell.length_a   1.000
_cell.length_b   1.000
_cell.length_c   1.000
_cell.angle_alpha   90.00
_cell.angle_beta   90.00
_cell.angle_gamma   90.00
#
_symmetry.space_group_name_H-M   'P 1'
#
loop_
_entity.id
_entity.type
_entity.pdbx_description
1 polymer ?
#
loop_
_entity_poly.entity_id
_entity_poly.type
_entity_poly.pdbx_seq_one_letter_code
_entity_poly.pdbx_strand_id
1 'polypeptide(L)' 'MISIPITLDQLIVTVQQLPPEERAQVARALVQVDLRSDLAALIKEMYAQPPVDDITEDDIIAEIKAVRQQSLKA' A
#
# COMPACT_ATOMS: atom_id res chain seq x y z
N MET A 1 -7.56 -5.41 36.61
CA MET A 1 -6.81 -6.14 35.56
C MET A 1 -5.37 -6.24 36.01
N ILE A 2 -4.83 -7.45 36.13
CA ILE A 2 -3.40 -7.65 36.45
C ILE A 2 -2.66 -7.59 35.11
N SER A 3 -1.72 -6.65 34.95
CA SER A 3 -0.81 -6.60 33.80
C SER A 3 0.51 -7.24 34.19
N ILE A 4 0.85 -8.34 33.53
CA ILE A 4 2.15 -8.99 33.68
C ILE A 4 3.04 -8.46 32.54
N PRO A 5 4.15 -7.77 32.86
CA PRO A 5 5.07 -7.32 31.82
C PRO A 5 5.76 -8.54 31.22
N ILE A 6 5.51 -8.79 29.93
CA ILE A 6 6.22 -9.80 29.15
C ILE A 6 7.12 -9.10 28.15
N THR A 7 8.31 -9.66 27.95
CA THR A 7 9.19 -9.19 26.87
C THR A 7 8.78 -9.81 25.55
N LEU A 8 9.19 -9.18 24.43
CA LEU A 8 8.95 -9.73 23.10
C LEU A 8 9.60 -11.10 22.94
N ASP A 9 10.82 -11.29 23.45
CA ASP A 9 11.53 -12.57 23.37
C ASP A 9 10.78 -13.68 24.12
N GLN A 10 10.22 -13.37 25.29
CA GLN A 10 9.39 -14.32 26.04
C GLN A 10 8.16 -14.74 25.23
N LEU A 11 7.49 -13.77 24.58
CA LEU A 11 6.35 -14.06 23.71
C LEU A 11 6.74 -14.95 22.53
N ILE A 12 7.87 -14.66 21.87
CA ILE A 12 8.37 -15.45 20.73
C ILE A 12 8.65 -16.89 21.17
N VAL A 13 9.36 -17.08 22.29
CA VAL A 13 9.67 -18.42 22.83
C VAL A 13 8.39 -19.17 23.17
N THR A 14 7.40 -18.51 23.80
CA THR A 14 6.10 -19.13 24.08
C THR A 14 5.38 -19.56 22.80
N VAL A 15 5.34 -18.71 21.77
CA VAL A 15 4.70 -19.05 20.48
C VAL A 15 5.42 -20.21 19.78
N GLN A 16 6.75 -20.31 19.89
CA GLN A 16 7.52 -21.41 19.31
C GLN A 16 7.19 -22.75 19.95
N GLN A 17 6.88 -22.75 21.25
CA GLN A 17 6.51 -23.94 22.03
C GLN A 17 5.07 -24.42 21.81
N LEU A 18 4.24 -23.65 21.10
CA LEU A 18 2.87 -24.04 20.79
C LEU A 18 2.83 -25.27 19.85
N PRO A 19 1.76 -26.08 19.92
CA PRO A 19 1.48 -27.11 18.93
C PRO A 19 1.47 -26.54 17.50
N PRO A 20 1.82 -27.34 16.48
CA PRO A 20 1.92 -26.86 15.10
C PRO A 20 0.67 -26.14 14.58
N GLU A 21 -0.51 -26.61 14.96
CA GLU A 21 -1.80 -26.03 14.57
C GLU A 21 -2.02 -24.64 15.17
N GLU A 22 -1.82 -24.51 16.48
CA GLU A 22 -1.93 -23.22 17.19
C GLU A 22 -0.87 -22.22 16.70
N ARG A 23 0.36 -22.69 16.47
CA ARG A 23 1.42 -21.85 15.89
C ARG A 23 1.07 -21.36 14.49
N ALA A 24 0.44 -22.20 13.66
CA ALA A 24 -0.05 -21.79 12.35
C ALA A 24 -1.18 -20.77 12.44
N GLN A 25 -2.05 -20.88 13.44
CA GLN A 25 -3.10 -19.90 13.70
C GLN A 25 -2.53 -18.53 14.10
N VAL A 26 -1.52 -18.51 14.98
CA VAL A 26 -0.81 -17.27 15.36
C VAL A 26 -0.14 -16.63 14.14
N ALA A 27 0.60 -17.43 13.35
CA ALA A 27 1.24 -16.94 12.13
C ALA A 27 0.22 -16.36 11.15
N ARG A 28 -0.93 -17.02 10.95
CA ARG A 28 -2.00 -16.53 10.08
C ARG A 28 -2.59 -15.21 10.57
N ALA A 29 -2.80 -15.08 11.88
CA ALA A 29 -3.32 -13.85 12.47
C ALA A 29 -2.35 -12.68 12.27
N LEU A 30 -1.05 -12.89 12.50
CA LEU A 30 -0.01 -11.88 12.26
C LEU A 30 0.02 -11.43 10.79
N VAL A 31 0.05 -12.39 9.85
CA VAL A 31 0.01 -12.10 8.41
C VAL A 31 -1.25 -11.32 8.01
N GLN A 32 -2.41 -11.66 8.57
CA GLN A 32 -3.66 -10.94 8.28
C GLN A 32 -3.66 -9.51 8.81
N VAL A 33 -3.01 -9.25 9.94
CA VAL A 33 -2.88 -7.90 10.49
C VAL A 33 -1.98 -7.05 9.58
N ASP A 34 -0.82 -7.59 9.18
CA ASP A 34 0.12 -6.88 8.31
C ASP A 34 -0.50 -6.59 6.94
N LEU A 35 -1.14 -7.59 6.30
CA LEU A 35 -1.81 -7.39 5.01
C LEU A 35 -2.90 -6.32 5.05
N ARG A 36 -3.63 -6.20 6.15
CA ARG A 36 -4.64 -5.14 6.33
C ARG A 36 -3.98 -3.77 6.46
N SER A 37 -2.86 -3.68 7.18
CA SER A 37 -2.08 -2.46 7.30
C SER A 37 -1.53 -2.01 5.95
N ASP A 38 -0.97 -2.94 5.18
CA ASP A 38 -0.41 -2.68 3.85
C ASP A 38 -1.50 -2.22 2.87
N LEU A 39 -2.66 -2.88 2.87
CA LEU A 39 -3.79 -2.47 2.04
C LEU A 39 -4.30 -1.08 2.43
N ALA A 40 -4.40 -0.78 3.73
CA ALA A 40 -4.81 0.53 4.20
C ALA A 40 -3.80 1.62 3.81
N ALA A 41 -2.50 1.32 3.85
CA ALA A 41 -1.44 2.21 3.40
C ALA A 41 -1.52 2.48 1.90
N LEU A 42 -1.71 1.44 1.07
CA LEU A 42 -1.87 1.57 -0.37
C LEU A 42 -3.10 2.41 -0.74
N ILE A 43 -4.24 2.15 -0.10
CA ILE A 43 -5.45 2.95 -0.29
C ILE A 43 -5.18 4.42 0.03
N LYS A 44 -4.51 4.69 1.15
CA LYS A 44 -4.16 6.05 1.55
C LYS A 44 -3.22 6.73 0.54
N GLU A 45 -2.26 5.99 -0.01
CA GLU A 45 -1.37 6.50 -1.05
C GLU A 45 -2.13 6.85 -2.33
N MET A 46 -3.04 5.98 -2.77
CA MET A 46 -3.88 6.23 -3.95
C MET A 46 -4.77 7.47 -3.77
N TYR A 47 -5.36 7.67 -2.60
CA TYR A 47 -6.16 8.87 -2.30
C TYR A 47 -5.32 10.11 -1.99
N ALA A 48 -4.02 9.96 -1.74
CA ALA A 48 -3.09 11.08 -1.56
C ALA A 48 -2.52 11.59 -2.89
N GLN A 49 -2.75 10.87 -4.00
CA GLN A 49 -2.40 11.36 -5.31
C GLN A 49 -3.30 12.56 -5.65
N PRO A 50 -2.72 13.70 -6.07
CA PRO A 50 -3.52 14.79 -6.59
C PRO A 50 -4.34 14.26 -7.77
N PRO A 51 -5.55 14.84 -8.02
CA PRO A 51 -6.27 14.53 -9.24
C PRO A 51 -5.30 14.67 -10.41
N VAL A 52 -5.28 13.68 -11.30
CA VAL A 52 -4.56 13.81 -12.56
C VAL A 52 -5.09 15.10 -13.18
N ASP A 53 -4.20 16.03 -13.53
CA ASP A 53 -4.62 17.21 -14.26
C ASP A 53 -5.34 16.71 -15.52
N ASP A 54 -6.65 16.89 -15.56
CA ASP A 54 -7.45 16.50 -16.71
C ASP A 54 -6.91 17.28 -17.90
N ILE A 55 -6.51 16.57 -18.96
CA ILE A 55 -6.07 17.20 -20.20
C ILE A 55 -7.24 18.04 -20.70
N THR A 56 -7.07 19.35 -20.74
CA THR A 56 -8.11 20.26 -21.18
C THR A 56 -8.24 20.22 -22.71
N GLU A 57 -9.39 20.65 -23.25
CA GLU A 57 -9.54 20.83 -24.70
C GLU A 57 -8.49 21.80 -25.27
N ASP A 58 -8.07 22.79 -24.48
CA ASP A 58 -7.02 23.75 -24.87
C ASP A 58 -5.65 23.07 -25.01
N ASP A 59 -5.30 22.16 -24.09
CA ASP A 59 -4.07 21.37 -24.17
C ASP A 59 -4.05 20.48 -25.42
N ILE A 60 -5.20 19.88 -25.76
CA ILE A 60 -5.37 19.05 -26.96
C ILE A 60 -5.18 19.89 -28.23
N ILE A 61 -5.83 21.06 -28.31
CA ILE A 61 -5.74 21.95 -29.47
C ILE A 61 -4.30 22.48 -29.62
N ALA A 62 -3.62 22.81 -28.52
CA ALA A 62 -2.25 23.27 -28.53
C ALA A 62 -1.30 22.20 -29.10
N GLU A 63 -1.44 20.94 -28.68
CA GLU A 63 -0.62 19.83 -29.16
C GLU A 63 -0.88 19.54 -30.65
N ILE A 64 -2.15 19.50 -31.09
CA ILE A 64 -2.51 19.32 -32.51
C ILE A 64 -1.84 20.40 -33.37
N LYS A 65 -1.83 21.65 -32.90
CA LYS A 65 -1.19 22.76 -33.61
C LYS A 65 0.33 22.60 -33.66
N ALA A 66 0.94 22.19 -32.56
CA ALA A 66 2.38 21.95 -32.47
C ALA A 66 2.83 20.86 -33.46
N VAL A 67 2.15 19.71 -33.47
CA VAL A 67 2.43 18.59 -34.39
C VAL A 67 2.31 19.05 -35.85
N ARG A 68 1.23 19.76 -36.22
CA ARG A 68 1.05 20.28 -37.59
C ARG A 68 2.18 21.23 -38.00
N GLN A 69 2.63 22.11 -37.11
CA GLN A 69 3.73 23.02 -37.39
C GLN A 69 5.08 22.30 -37.53
N GLN A 70 5.27 21.21 -36.79
CA GLN A 70 6.48 20.39 -36.86
C GLN A 70 6.54 19.61 -38.18
N SER A 71 5.41 19.03 -38.62
CA SER A 71 5.29 18.36 -39.92
C SER A 71 5.45 19.29 -41.12
N LEU A 72 5.16 20.59 -40.97
CA LEU A 72 5.35 21.60 -42.01
C LEU A 72 6.80 22.15 -42.08
N LYS A 73 7.62 21.87 -41.05
CA LYS A 73 9.02 22.30 -40.96
C LYS A 73 10.02 21.16 -41.26
N ALA A 74 9.53 19.94 -41.47
CA ALA A 74 10.29 18.76 -41.86
C ALA A 74 10.23 18.57 -43.38
#